data_AF-A0A954SPZ8-F1
#
_entry.id   AF-A0A954SPZ8-F1
#
_cell.length_a   1.000
_cell.length_b   1.000
_cell.length_c   1.000
_cell.angle_alpha   90.00
_cell.angle_beta   90.00
_cell.angle_gamma   90.00
#
_symmetry.space_group_name_H-M   'P 1'
#
loop_
_entity.id
_entity.type
_entity.pdbx_description
1 polymer ?
#
loop_
_entity_poly.entity_id
_entity_poly.type
_entity_poly.pdbx_seq_one_letter_code
_entity_poly.pdbx_strand_id
1 'polypeptide(L)'
;MSNYLFTSESVSMGHPDKVSDQISDGILDAILAQDPASRVACETLCTTDLVVLAGEITTRAKINHEEIVREIVRDIGYVGEDMGFNADSCRVFLGLHSQSGDIAMGVDREGAGDQGLMFGYACNQTPEYMPLPIALSHRILNKLTEVRQQKVVDWLRPDSKSQVTIEYDGQRPVSVNAVVVSTQHNEKVSQKEISDFVIGEVVEKVVPKGLISKEIKYHINP
;
A
#
# COMPACT_ATOMS: atom_id res chain seq x y z
N MET A 1 20.74 -0.41 29.65
CA MET A 1 19.43 -0.07 29.06
C MET A 1 18.66 -1.36 28.87
N SER A 2 17.34 -1.35 28.94
CA SER A 2 16.52 -2.56 28.78
C SER A 2 16.36 -2.90 27.30
N ASN A 3 16.59 -4.17 26.93
CA ASN A 3 16.20 -4.67 25.61
C ASN A 3 14.67 -4.63 25.50
N TYR A 4 14.17 -4.30 24.31
CA TYR A 4 12.74 -4.34 24.00
C TYR A 4 12.48 -4.80 22.57
N LEU A 5 11.25 -5.20 22.30
CA LEU A 5 10.77 -5.55 20.97
C LEU A 5 9.91 -4.41 20.44
N PHE A 6 10.12 -4.05 19.18
CA PHE A 6 9.30 -3.07 18.48
C PHE A 6 8.82 -3.65 17.16
N THR A 7 7.55 -3.41 16.84
CA THR A 7 6.88 -4.01 15.68
C THR A 7 6.33 -2.92 14.77
N SER A 8 6.43 -3.13 13.46
CA SER A 8 5.67 -2.36 12.48
C SER A 8 5.17 -3.27 11.38
N GLU A 9 4.09 -2.85 10.74
CA GLU A 9 3.43 -3.60 9.67
C GLU A 9 3.26 -2.76 8.41
N SER A 10 2.93 -3.43 7.31
CA SER A 10 2.61 -2.81 6.04
C SER A 10 1.60 -3.68 5.29
N VAL A 11 0.94 -3.10 4.30
CA VAL A 11 0.01 -3.77 3.39
C VAL A 11 0.35 -3.38 1.96
N SER A 12 0.12 -4.30 1.03
CA SER A 12 0.56 -4.15 -0.36
C SER A 12 -0.38 -3.28 -1.18
N MET A 13 0.03 -2.96 -2.41
CA MET A 13 -0.80 -2.25 -3.38
C MET A 13 -2.13 -2.96 -3.69
N GLY A 14 -2.24 -4.27 -3.43
CA GLY A 14 -3.48 -5.01 -3.62
C GLY A 14 -4.41 -4.98 -2.41
N HIS A 15 -3.98 -4.50 -1.25
CA HIS A 15 -4.86 -4.39 -0.09
C HIS A 15 -6.01 -3.42 -0.38
N PRO A 16 -7.28 -3.73 -0.07
CA PRO A 16 -8.43 -2.91 -0.47
C PRO A 16 -8.31 -1.43 -0.07
N ASP A 17 -7.80 -1.14 1.13
CA ASP A 17 -7.58 0.25 1.55
C ASP A 17 -6.52 0.95 0.66
N LYS A 18 -5.45 0.24 0.28
CA LYS A 18 -4.44 0.80 -0.64
C LYS A 18 -4.93 0.86 -2.08
N VAL A 19 -5.88 0.02 -2.49
CA VAL A 19 -6.58 0.15 -3.78
C VAL A 19 -7.34 1.46 -3.80
N SER A 20 -8.10 1.77 -2.73
CA SER A 20 -8.80 3.05 -2.58
C SER A 20 -7.84 4.23 -2.64
N ASP A 21 -6.74 4.20 -1.86
CA ASP A 21 -5.73 5.26 -1.87
C ASP A 21 -5.17 5.51 -3.28
N GLN A 22 -4.76 4.44 -3.98
CA GLN A 22 -4.20 4.54 -5.33
C GLN A 22 -5.19 5.08 -6.35
N ILE A 23 -6.47 4.70 -6.25
CA ILE A 23 -7.51 5.22 -7.12
C ILE A 23 -7.71 6.73 -6.87
N SER A 24 -7.83 7.13 -5.61
CA SER A 24 -7.97 8.54 -5.23
C SER A 24 -6.80 9.39 -5.74
N ASP A 25 -5.57 8.92 -5.53
CA ASP A 25 -4.36 9.62 -6.00
C ASP A 25 -4.23 9.60 -7.53
N GLY A 26 -4.65 8.52 -8.21
CA GLY A 26 -4.64 8.47 -9.67
C GLY A 26 -5.63 9.44 -10.31
N ILE A 27 -6.79 9.67 -9.68
CA ILE A 27 -7.73 10.74 -10.09
C ILE A 27 -7.10 12.12 -9.87
N LEU A 28 -6.45 12.34 -8.72
CA LEU A 28 -5.71 13.57 -8.43
C LEU A 28 -4.64 13.85 -9.50
N ASP A 29 -3.81 12.85 -9.82
CA ASP A 29 -2.73 12.98 -10.82
C ASP A 29 -3.27 13.32 -12.20
N ALA A 30 -4.32 12.63 -12.66
CA ALA A 30 -4.92 12.88 -13.97
C ALA A 30 -5.50 14.30 -14.08
N ILE A 31 -6.06 14.81 -12.98
CA ILE A 31 -6.58 16.18 -12.91
C ILE A 31 -5.43 17.20 -12.91
N LEU A 32 -4.43 17.02 -12.05
CA LEU A 32 -3.31 17.96 -11.92
C LEU A 32 -2.43 18.01 -13.17
N ALA A 33 -2.35 16.92 -13.93
CA ALA A 33 -1.67 16.89 -15.22
C ALA A 33 -2.29 17.83 -16.27
N GLN A 34 -3.60 18.11 -16.18
CA GLN A 34 -4.31 19.00 -17.11
C GLN A 34 -4.57 20.40 -16.53
N ASP A 35 -4.87 20.50 -15.23
CA ASP A 35 -5.16 21.75 -14.54
C ASP A 35 -4.48 21.78 -13.16
N PRO A 36 -3.22 22.27 -13.07
CA PRO A 36 -2.46 22.29 -11.82
C PRO A 36 -3.05 23.14 -10.69
N ALA A 37 -4.01 24.01 -11.01
CA ALA A 37 -4.71 24.85 -10.02
C ALA A 37 -5.97 24.17 -9.44
N SER A 38 -6.21 22.90 -9.80
CA SER A 38 -7.39 22.16 -9.34
C SER A 38 -7.38 21.94 -7.84
N ARG A 39 -8.59 21.85 -7.28
CA ARG A 39 -8.82 21.41 -5.90
C ARG A 39 -9.50 20.06 -5.95
N VAL A 40 -8.90 19.06 -5.33
CA VAL A 40 -9.35 17.68 -5.40
C VAL A 40 -9.37 17.10 -3.99
N ALA A 41 -10.56 16.72 -3.54
CA ALA A 41 -10.79 15.88 -2.38
C ALA A 41 -11.59 14.67 -2.88
N CYS A 42 -10.90 13.70 -3.47
CA CYS A 42 -11.49 12.50 -4.06
C CYS A 42 -11.35 11.35 -3.06
N GLU A 43 -12.48 10.85 -2.58
CA GLU A 43 -12.57 9.72 -1.67
C GLU A 43 -12.98 8.47 -2.46
N THR A 44 -12.35 7.34 -2.13
CA THR A 44 -12.65 6.06 -2.77
C THR A 44 -13.08 5.02 -1.74
N LEU A 45 -14.22 4.38 -1.99
CA LEU A 45 -14.64 3.17 -1.28
C LEU A 45 -14.60 1.99 -2.23
N CYS A 46 -13.81 0.97 -1.88
CA CYS A 46 -13.77 -0.31 -2.59
C CYS A 46 -14.45 -1.40 -1.76
N THR A 47 -15.28 -2.20 -2.43
CA THR A 47 -15.88 -3.41 -1.88
C THR A 47 -16.10 -4.43 -3.01
N THR A 48 -16.73 -5.57 -2.72
CA THR A 48 -16.96 -6.65 -3.69
C THR A 48 -17.59 -6.12 -4.98
N ASP A 49 -16.84 -6.19 -6.08
CA ASP A 49 -17.24 -5.78 -7.42
C ASP A 49 -17.82 -4.34 -7.53
N LEU A 50 -17.37 -3.43 -6.65
CA LEU A 50 -17.83 -2.04 -6.61
C LEU A 50 -16.70 -1.07 -6.19
N VAL A 51 -16.55 -0.02 -6.97
CA VAL A 51 -15.77 1.19 -6.64
C VAL A 51 -16.73 2.37 -6.59
N VAL A 52 -16.69 3.12 -5.48
CA VAL A 52 -17.44 4.37 -5.31
C VAL A 52 -16.44 5.50 -5.20
N LEU A 53 -16.50 6.44 -6.14
CA LEU A 53 -15.81 7.73 -6.02
C LEU A 53 -16.76 8.76 -5.43
N ALA A 54 -16.33 9.48 -4.41
CA ALA A 54 -17.10 10.54 -3.76
C ALA A 54 -16.22 11.74 -3.41
N GLY A 55 -16.84 12.86 -3.06
CA GLY A 55 -16.15 14.06 -2.61
C GLY A 55 -16.22 15.22 -3.59
N GLU A 56 -15.23 16.12 -3.49
CA GLU A 56 -15.29 17.48 -4.02
C GLU A 56 -14.15 17.74 -5.01
N ILE A 57 -14.50 18.07 -6.25
CA ILE A 57 -13.53 18.36 -7.31
C ILE A 57 -13.89 19.68 -8.00
N THR A 58 -12.96 20.62 -7.98
CA THR A 58 -13.02 21.88 -8.73
C THR A 58 -11.86 21.93 -9.71
N THR A 59 -12.15 21.77 -10.99
CA THR A 59 -11.14 21.67 -12.06
C THR A 59 -11.70 22.07 -13.42
N ARG A 60 -10.82 22.46 -14.36
CA ARG A 60 -11.10 22.56 -15.80
C ARG A 60 -10.68 21.31 -16.58
N ALA A 61 -10.00 20.36 -15.93
CA ALA A 61 -9.58 19.10 -16.52
C ALA A 61 -10.78 18.31 -17.05
N LYS A 62 -10.57 17.60 -18.16
CA LYS A 62 -11.56 16.65 -18.70
C LYS A 62 -10.94 15.26 -18.66
N ILE A 63 -11.31 14.51 -17.64
CA ILE A 63 -10.81 13.15 -17.39
C ILE A 63 -11.94 12.13 -17.45
N ASN A 64 -11.59 10.89 -17.79
CA ASN A 64 -12.49 9.75 -17.71
C ASN A 64 -12.24 8.98 -16.41
N HIS A 65 -13.01 9.30 -15.37
CA HIS A 65 -12.85 8.71 -14.03
C HIS A 65 -12.94 7.18 -14.05
N GLU A 66 -13.90 6.64 -14.81
CA GLU A 66 -14.09 5.19 -14.89
C GLU A 66 -12.89 4.51 -15.55
N GLU A 67 -12.37 5.05 -16.64
CA GLU A 67 -11.19 4.51 -17.32
C GLU A 67 -9.97 4.50 -16.39
N ILE A 68 -9.72 5.60 -15.67
CA ILE A 68 -8.62 5.70 -14.69
C ILE A 68 -8.76 4.65 -13.58
N VAL A 69 -9.97 4.50 -13.00
CA VAL A 69 -10.24 3.44 -12.01
C VAL A 69 -9.88 2.07 -12.58
N ARG A 70 -10.34 1.75 -13.79
CA ARG A 70 -10.10 0.44 -14.41
C ARG A 70 -8.62 0.21 -14.71
N GLU A 71 -7.90 1.22 -15.17
CA GLU A 71 -6.45 1.14 -15.41
C GLU A 71 -5.68 0.86 -14.12
N ILE A 72 -5.96 1.58 -13.05
CA ILE A 72 -5.30 1.39 -11.74
C ILE A 72 -5.58 0.00 -11.18
N VAL A 73 -6.84 -0.45 -11.21
CA VAL A 73 -7.22 -1.80 -10.75
C VAL A 73 -6.51 -2.89 -11.58
N ARG A 74 -6.34 -2.66 -12.88
CA ARG A 74 -5.61 -3.56 -13.79
C ARG A 74 -4.11 -3.60 -13.48
N ASP A 75 -3.50 -2.46 -13.22
CA ASP A 75 -2.07 -2.34 -12.90
C ASP A 75 -1.72 -2.99 -11.55
N ILE A 76 -2.63 -2.88 -10.58
CA ILE A 76 -2.55 -3.62 -9.32
C ILE A 76 -2.59 -5.14 -9.59
N GLY A 77 -3.35 -5.58 -10.59
CA GLY A 77 -3.41 -6.97 -11.05
C GLY A 77 -4.71 -7.69 -10.75
N TYR A 78 -5.79 -6.95 -10.44
CA TYR A 78 -7.13 -7.50 -10.28
C TYR A 78 -7.79 -7.70 -11.65
N VAL A 79 -7.33 -8.73 -12.36
CA VAL A 79 -7.76 -9.07 -13.73
C VAL A 79 -8.31 -10.50 -13.85
N GLY A 80 -8.20 -11.31 -12.79
CA GLY A 80 -8.77 -12.66 -12.76
C GLY A 80 -10.25 -12.64 -12.39
N GLU A 81 -11.02 -13.58 -12.94
CA GLU A 81 -12.45 -13.74 -12.61
C GLU A 81 -12.66 -14.33 -11.20
N ASP A 82 -11.64 -14.96 -10.63
CA ASP A 82 -11.66 -15.73 -9.38
C ASP A 82 -11.21 -14.93 -8.14
N MET A 83 -11.19 -13.60 -8.24
CA MET A 83 -10.69 -12.71 -7.18
C MET A 83 -11.79 -11.89 -6.49
N GLY A 84 -13.05 -11.94 -6.95
CA GLY A 84 -14.17 -11.19 -6.38
C GLY A 84 -14.14 -9.68 -6.63
N PHE A 85 -13.10 -9.19 -7.30
CA PHE A 85 -12.90 -7.82 -7.75
C PHE A 85 -12.06 -7.84 -9.03
N ASN A 86 -12.54 -7.18 -10.09
CA ASN A 86 -11.95 -7.27 -11.43
C ASN A 86 -12.08 -5.93 -12.17
N ALA A 87 -11.00 -5.47 -12.79
CA ALA A 87 -10.91 -4.20 -13.50
C ALA A 87 -11.97 -4.03 -14.62
N ASP A 88 -12.36 -5.12 -15.27
CA ASP A 88 -13.26 -5.09 -16.43
C ASP A 88 -14.73 -5.25 -16.03
N SER A 89 -15.03 -5.93 -14.91
CA SER A 89 -16.41 -6.16 -14.45
C SER A 89 -16.87 -5.23 -13.33
N CYS A 90 -15.95 -4.65 -12.55
CA CYS A 90 -16.34 -3.89 -11.37
C CYS A 90 -17.24 -2.72 -11.75
N ARG A 91 -18.28 -2.51 -10.95
CA ARG A 91 -19.16 -1.35 -11.08
C ARG A 91 -18.44 -0.13 -10.55
N VAL A 92 -18.54 0.98 -11.27
CA VAL A 92 -17.98 2.28 -10.85
C VAL A 92 -19.14 3.24 -10.64
N PHE A 93 -19.27 3.75 -9.42
CA PHE A 93 -20.26 4.77 -9.05
C PHE A 93 -19.57 6.11 -8.84
N LEU A 94 -20.10 7.16 -9.46
CA LEU A 94 -19.57 8.53 -9.35
C LEU A 94 -20.52 9.39 -8.52
N GLY A 95 -20.12 9.70 -7.29
CA GLY A 95 -20.77 10.62 -6.37
C GLY A 95 -19.96 11.90 -6.15
N LEU A 96 -19.36 12.43 -7.21
CA LEU A 96 -18.50 13.62 -7.19
C LEU A 96 -19.31 14.90 -7.43
N HIS A 97 -19.00 15.96 -6.70
CA HIS A 97 -19.57 17.30 -6.90
C HIS A 97 -18.51 18.40 -6.84
N SER A 98 -18.87 19.63 -7.20
CA SER A 98 -17.98 20.79 -7.05
C SER A 98 -17.79 21.16 -5.58
N GLN A 99 -16.64 21.75 -5.24
CA GLN A 99 -16.38 22.28 -3.89
C GLN A 99 -17.42 23.34 -3.49
N SER A 100 -17.78 23.39 -2.20
CA SER A 100 -18.71 24.41 -1.70
C SER A 100 -18.12 25.83 -1.80
N GLY A 101 -18.98 26.82 -2.06
CA GLY A 101 -18.55 28.23 -2.20
C GLY A 101 -17.94 28.82 -0.92
N ASP A 102 -18.37 28.35 0.26
CA ASP A 102 -17.88 28.83 1.56
C ASP A 102 -16.43 28.38 1.83
N ILE A 103 -16.09 27.14 1.45
CA ILE A 103 -14.70 26.63 1.52
C ILE A 103 -13.82 27.36 0.49
N ALA A 104 -14.36 27.63 -0.69
CA ALA A 104 -13.59 28.25 -1.77
C ALA A 104 -13.01 29.63 -1.39
N MET A 105 -13.80 30.46 -0.68
CA MET A 105 -13.39 31.80 -0.27
C MET A 105 -12.31 31.82 0.83
N GLY A 106 -12.24 30.78 1.67
CA GLY A 106 -11.26 30.70 2.76
C GLY A 106 -9.84 30.39 2.27
N VAL A 107 -9.73 29.55 1.24
CA VAL A 107 -8.45 29.06 0.69
C VAL A 107 -7.79 30.07 -0.26
N ASP A 108 -8.58 30.90 -0.95
CA ASP A 108 -8.08 31.93 -1.90
C ASP A 108 -7.14 32.98 -1.26
N ARG A 109 -7.04 33.01 0.07
CA ARG A 109 -6.20 33.94 0.84
C ARG A 109 -4.91 33.31 1.39
N GLU A 110 -4.45 32.20 0.80
CA GLU A 110 -3.21 31.47 1.20
C GLU A 110 -3.24 30.88 2.64
N GLY A 111 -4.42 30.73 3.23
CA GLY A 111 -4.60 30.04 4.51
C GLY A 111 -4.65 28.52 4.36
N ALA A 112 -4.43 27.79 5.47
CA ALA A 112 -4.63 26.34 5.49
C ALA A 112 -6.09 25.98 5.16
N GLY A 113 -6.29 24.92 4.37
CA GLY A 113 -7.63 24.45 3.99
C GLY A 113 -8.41 23.79 5.13
N ASP A 114 -7.72 23.33 6.18
CA ASP A 114 -8.30 22.81 7.42
C ASP A 114 -7.31 23.01 8.58
N GLN A 115 -7.79 22.86 9.81
CA GLN A 115 -6.95 22.77 11.01
C GLN A 115 -6.18 21.44 11.02
N GLY A 116 -4.93 21.43 11.49
CA GLY A 116 -4.14 20.19 11.52
C GLY A 116 -2.88 20.27 12.37
N LEU A 117 -2.32 19.08 12.63
CA LEU A 117 -1.05 18.89 13.32
C LEU A 117 -0.21 17.88 12.51
N MET A 118 1.06 18.22 12.26
CA MET A 118 1.95 17.41 11.44
C MET A 118 3.21 17.05 12.23
N PHE A 119 3.68 15.80 12.08
CA PHE A 119 4.94 15.33 12.63
C PHE A 119 5.84 14.84 11.50
N GLY A 120 7.09 15.29 11.51
CA GLY A 120 8.15 14.71 10.68
C GLY A 120 9.09 13.89 11.56
N TYR A 121 9.54 12.75 11.05
CA TYR A 121 10.51 11.88 11.73
C TYR A 121 11.58 11.39 10.76
N ALA A 122 12.81 11.27 11.26
CA ALA A 122 13.93 10.67 10.56
C ALA A 122 14.88 10.01 11.57
N CYS A 123 15.50 8.89 11.18
CA CYS A 123 16.56 8.25 11.96
C CYS A 123 17.56 7.55 11.04
N ASN A 124 18.78 7.31 11.49
CA ASN A 124 19.85 6.72 10.68
C ASN A 124 19.87 5.18 10.69
N GLN A 125 18.74 4.53 11.01
CA GLN A 125 18.67 3.05 11.06
C GLN A 125 18.67 2.41 9.67
N THR A 126 18.30 3.16 8.63
CA THR A 126 18.29 2.73 7.22
C THR A 126 18.85 3.83 6.31
N PRO A 127 19.35 3.51 5.10
CA PRO A 127 19.85 4.50 4.14
C PRO A 127 18.83 5.57 3.72
N GLU A 128 17.55 5.23 3.72
CA GLU A 128 16.42 6.13 3.43
C GLU A 128 15.96 6.96 4.65
N TYR A 129 16.72 6.92 5.75
CA TYR A 129 16.45 7.63 6.99
C TYR A 129 15.13 7.27 7.70
N MET A 130 14.64 6.04 7.50
CA MET A 130 13.42 5.51 8.10
C MET A 130 13.70 4.52 9.25
N PRO A 131 12.77 4.37 10.22
CA PRO A 131 12.84 3.30 11.21
C PRO A 131 12.92 1.93 10.54
N LEU A 132 13.82 1.08 11.02
CA LEU A 132 14.06 -0.23 10.43
C LEU A 132 12.81 -1.15 10.35
N PRO A 133 11.91 -1.21 11.37
CA PRO A 133 10.78 -2.14 11.33
C PRO A 133 9.82 -1.84 10.18
N ILE A 134 9.43 -0.57 10.01
CA ILE A 134 8.54 -0.16 8.92
C ILE A 134 9.22 -0.28 7.55
N ALA A 135 10.51 0.06 7.46
CA ALA A 135 11.28 -0.09 6.22
C ALA A 135 11.34 -1.55 5.77
N LEU A 136 11.59 -2.50 6.67
CA LEU A 136 11.62 -3.92 6.32
C LEU A 136 10.24 -4.44 5.93
N SER A 137 9.17 -4.07 6.64
CA SER A 137 7.80 -4.44 6.27
C SER A 137 7.45 -3.97 4.85
N HIS A 138 7.76 -2.71 4.49
CA HIS A 138 7.56 -2.24 3.11
C HIS A 138 8.43 -2.98 2.09
N ARG A 139 9.72 -3.21 2.36
CA ARG A 139 10.61 -3.88 1.42
C ARG A 139 10.19 -5.33 1.15
N ILE A 140 9.66 -6.04 2.16
CA ILE A 140 9.12 -7.39 2.00
C ILE A 140 7.95 -7.39 1.01
N LEU A 141 7.00 -6.46 1.16
CA LEU A 141 5.84 -6.38 0.27
C LEU A 141 6.19 -5.88 -1.12
N ASN A 142 7.16 -4.95 -1.24
CA ASN A 142 7.68 -4.52 -2.53
C ASN A 142 8.33 -5.71 -3.26
N LYS A 143 9.09 -6.56 -2.54
CA LYS A 143 9.68 -7.76 -3.14
C LYS A 143 8.62 -8.78 -3.56
N LEU A 144 7.58 -9.00 -2.75
CA LEU A 144 6.43 -9.85 -3.13
C LEU A 144 5.73 -9.34 -4.39
N THR A 145 5.51 -8.03 -4.47
CA THR A 145 4.90 -7.37 -5.63
C THR A 145 5.77 -7.54 -6.87
N GLU A 146 7.08 -7.32 -6.74
CA GLU A 146 8.06 -7.50 -7.81
C GLU A 146 8.03 -8.92 -8.38
N VAL A 147 8.15 -9.94 -7.53
CA VAL A 147 8.18 -11.34 -7.99
C VAL A 147 6.84 -11.80 -8.59
N ARG A 148 5.71 -11.25 -8.11
CA ARG A 148 4.39 -11.47 -8.69
C ARG A 148 4.29 -10.84 -10.09
N GLN A 149 4.67 -9.58 -10.24
CA GLN A 149 4.60 -8.87 -11.54
C GLN A 149 5.57 -9.47 -12.56
N GLN A 150 6.74 -9.93 -12.12
CA GLN A 150 7.70 -10.68 -12.95
C GLN A 150 7.25 -12.12 -13.27
N LYS A 151 6.14 -12.58 -12.68
CA LYS A 151 5.60 -13.95 -12.82
C LYS A 151 6.65 -15.02 -12.49
N VAL A 152 7.48 -14.76 -11.47
CA VAL A 152 8.43 -15.77 -10.93
C VAL A 152 7.66 -16.99 -10.43
N VAL A 153 6.46 -16.75 -9.90
CA VAL A 153 5.45 -17.75 -9.56
C VAL A 153 4.09 -17.31 -10.11
N ASP A 154 3.24 -18.27 -10.44
CA ASP A 154 1.91 -18.05 -11.04
C ASP A 154 0.76 -18.08 -10.02
N TRP A 155 1.08 -18.31 -8.75
CA TRP A 155 0.09 -18.47 -7.69
C TRP A 155 -0.09 -17.25 -6.80
N LEU A 156 0.82 -16.28 -6.80
CA LEU A 156 0.67 -15.03 -6.04
C LEU A 156 -0.44 -14.15 -6.61
N ARG A 157 -1.28 -13.62 -5.73
CA ARG A 157 -2.33 -12.64 -6.06
C ARG A 157 -2.01 -11.26 -5.43
N PRO A 158 -2.75 -10.19 -5.79
CA PRO A 158 -2.35 -8.82 -5.43
C PRO A 158 -2.32 -8.51 -3.92
N ASP A 159 -3.24 -9.04 -3.11
CA ASP A 159 -3.32 -8.68 -1.69
C ASP A 159 -2.24 -9.40 -0.84
N SER A 160 -1.61 -8.65 0.05
CA SER A 160 -0.61 -9.15 0.98
C SER A 160 -0.33 -8.15 2.10
N LYS A 161 0.11 -8.70 3.24
CA LYS A 161 0.42 -8.00 4.49
C LYS A 161 1.75 -8.50 5.04
N SER A 162 2.50 -7.61 5.68
CA SER A 162 3.74 -8.00 6.37
C SER A 162 3.83 -7.31 7.72
N GLN A 163 4.50 -7.97 8.66
CA GLN A 163 4.82 -7.42 9.98
C GLN A 163 6.21 -7.87 10.38
N VAL A 164 7.03 -6.94 10.87
CA VAL A 164 8.39 -7.23 11.31
C VAL A 164 8.57 -6.75 12.74
N THR A 165 9.03 -7.66 13.60
CA THR A 165 9.40 -7.38 14.98
C THR A 165 10.92 -7.35 15.10
N ILE A 166 11.47 -6.25 15.58
CA ILE A 166 12.91 -6.04 15.78
C ILE A 166 13.22 -5.99 17.27
N GLU A 167 14.29 -6.66 17.68
CA GLU A 167 14.89 -6.48 19.00
C GLU A 167 15.82 -5.26 19.01
N TYR A 168 15.63 -4.40 20.00
CA TYR A 168 16.40 -3.19 20.21
C TYR A 168 17.18 -3.24 21.52
N ASP A 169 18.42 -2.76 21.46
CA ASP A 169 19.25 -2.39 22.62
C ASP A 169 19.33 -0.86 22.66
N GLY A 170 18.49 -0.26 23.50
CA GLY A 170 18.27 1.19 23.49
C GLY A 170 17.69 1.65 22.14
N GLN A 171 18.44 2.43 21.37
CA GLN A 171 18.00 2.92 20.04
C GLN A 171 18.56 2.10 18.87
N ARG A 172 19.41 1.11 19.17
CA ARG A 172 20.12 0.32 18.17
C ARG A 172 19.34 -0.95 17.84
N PRO A 173 18.94 -1.18 16.58
CA PRO A 173 18.38 -2.46 16.17
C PRO A 173 19.47 -3.54 16.24
N VAL A 174 19.14 -4.69 16.83
CA VAL A 174 20.08 -5.79 17.08
C VAL A 174 19.82 -6.97 16.15
N SER A 175 18.57 -7.42 16.06
CA SER A 175 18.19 -8.57 15.25
C SER A 175 16.69 -8.57 14.94
N VAL A 176 16.32 -9.26 13.87
CA VAL A 176 14.91 -9.60 13.62
C VAL A 176 14.49 -10.68 14.62
N ASN A 177 13.36 -10.48 15.30
CA ASN A 177 12.79 -11.44 16.24
C ASN A 177 11.72 -12.31 15.56
N ALA A 178 10.81 -11.68 14.81
CA ALA A 178 9.72 -12.35 14.12
C ALA A 178 9.37 -11.62 12.81
N VAL A 179 8.93 -12.41 11.83
CA VAL A 179 8.39 -11.93 10.56
C VAL A 179 7.07 -12.63 10.31
N VAL A 180 6.01 -11.85 10.08
CA VAL A 180 4.71 -12.35 9.62
C VAL A 180 4.52 -11.89 8.18
N VAL A 181 4.12 -12.80 7.31
CA VAL A 181 3.70 -12.49 5.95
C VAL A 181 2.43 -13.25 5.66
N SER A 182 1.37 -12.53 5.30
CA SER A 182 0.14 -13.11 4.77
C SER A 182 0.00 -12.66 3.33
N THR A 183 0.03 -13.57 2.37
CA THR A 183 -0.11 -13.25 0.95
C THR A 183 -1.27 -14.02 0.35
N GLN A 184 -2.07 -13.34 -0.45
CA GLN A 184 -3.15 -13.93 -1.22
C GLN A 184 -2.56 -14.84 -2.31
N HIS A 185 -3.15 -16.01 -2.49
CA HIS A 185 -2.69 -16.99 -3.47
C HIS A 185 -3.87 -17.73 -4.12
N ASN A 186 -3.59 -18.45 -5.20
CA ASN A 186 -4.54 -19.38 -5.79
C ASN A 186 -4.60 -20.71 -5.00
N GLU A 187 -5.58 -21.56 -5.30
CA GLU A 187 -5.82 -22.83 -4.59
C GLU A 187 -4.80 -23.94 -4.93
N LYS A 188 -3.91 -23.73 -5.91
CA LYS A 188 -3.04 -24.78 -6.44
C LYS A 188 -1.76 -24.97 -5.63
N VAL A 189 -1.31 -23.94 -4.92
CA VAL A 189 -0.04 -23.95 -4.17
C VAL A 189 -0.25 -24.46 -2.74
N SER A 190 0.65 -25.32 -2.26
CA SER A 190 0.61 -25.80 -0.88
C SER A 190 1.19 -24.78 0.09
N GLN A 191 0.73 -24.80 1.34
CA GLN A 191 1.25 -23.95 2.40
C GLN A 191 2.77 -24.07 2.60
N LYS A 192 3.32 -25.27 2.39
CA LYS A 192 4.77 -25.50 2.47
C LYS A 192 5.52 -24.75 1.36
N GLU A 193 5.02 -24.81 0.12
CA GLU A 193 5.62 -24.10 -1.01
C GLU A 193 5.55 -22.58 -0.83
N ILE A 194 4.42 -22.06 -0.33
CA ILE A 194 4.29 -20.63 0.01
C ILE A 194 5.35 -20.25 1.05
N SER A 195 5.43 -21.01 2.15
CA SER A 195 6.36 -20.75 3.24
C SER A 195 7.82 -20.75 2.78
N ASP A 196 8.24 -21.80 2.06
CA ASP A 196 9.61 -21.93 1.58
C ASP A 196 9.98 -20.80 0.61
N PHE A 197 9.06 -20.45 -0.32
CA PHE A 197 9.26 -19.38 -1.28
C PHE A 197 9.35 -18.00 -0.60
N VAL A 198 8.40 -17.67 0.28
CA VAL A 198 8.38 -16.37 0.96
C VAL A 198 9.63 -16.20 1.84
N ILE A 199 10.05 -17.24 2.55
CA ILE A 199 11.27 -17.15 3.37
C ILE A 199 12.50 -16.95 2.49
N GLY A 200 12.73 -17.85 1.53
CA GLY A 200 13.99 -17.87 0.75
C GLY A 200 14.09 -16.79 -0.32
N GLU A 201 13.01 -16.51 -1.04
CA GLU A 201 13.01 -15.61 -2.21
C GLU A 201 12.50 -14.19 -1.91
N VAL A 202 11.89 -13.97 -0.74
CA VAL A 202 11.41 -12.65 -0.32
C VAL A 202 12.15 -12.18 0.93
N VAL A 203 11.94 -12.83 2.07
CA VAL A 203 12.41 -12.31 3.37
C VAL A 203 13.93 -12.34 3.46
N GLU A 204 14.58 -13.46 3.15
CA GLU A 204 16.05 -13.57 3.21
C GLU A 204 16.77 -12.70 2.16
N LYS A 205 16.09 -12.32 1.06
CA LYS A 205 16.64 -11.38 0.07
C LYS A 205 16.58 -9.93 0.53
N VAL A 206 15.63 -9.60 1.41
CA VAL A 206 15.35 -8.22 1.86
C VAL A 206 16.04 -7.90 3.19
N VAL A 207 16.06 -8.86 4.13
CA VAL A 207 16.60 -8.65 5.47
C VAL A 207 18.14 -8.62 5.41
N PRO A 208 18.80 -7.58 5.94
CA PRO A 208 20.26 -7.53 6.02
C PRO A 208 20.83 -8.74 6.76
N LYS A 209 21.86 -9.39 6.19
CA LYS A 209 22.48 -10.60 6.76
C LYS A 209 22.90 -10.46 8.23
N GLY A 210 23.34 -9.27 8.64
CA GLY A 210 23.74 -9.01 10.03
C GLY A 210 22.59 -9.01 11.05
N LEU A 211 21.34 -8.96 10.58
CA LEU A 211 20.14 -9.00 11.42
C LEU A 211 19.44 -10.37 11.42
N ILE A 212 19.89 -11.29 10.55
CA ILE A 212 19.37 -12.65 10.48
C ILE A 212 20.00 -13.47 11.61
N SER A 213 19.18 -13.91 12.57
CA SER A 213 19.58 -14.84 13.62
C SER A 213 18.99 -16.24 13.34
N LYS A 214 19.52 -17.27 13.99
CA LYS A 214 18.98 -18.65 13.89
C LYS A 214 17.60 -18.81 14.55
N GLU A 215 17.13 -17.80 15.27
CA GLU A 215 15.94 -17.86 16.12
C GLU A 215 14.76 -17.06 15.58
N ILE A 216 14.85 -16.54 14.34
CA ILE A 216 13.74 -15.80 13.72
C ILE A 216 12.51 -16.70 13.64
N LYS A 217 11.40 -16.18 14.16
CA LYS A 217 10.08 -16.81 14.03
C LYS A 217 9.43 -16.35 12.73
N TYR A 218 9.30 -17.26 11.79
CA TYR A 218 8.57 -17.01 10.54
C TYR A 218 7.13 -17.49 10.67
N HIS A 219 6.18 -16.59 10.44
CA HIS A 219 4.75 -16.86 10.38
C HIS A 219 4.26 -16.54 8.97
N ILE A 220 4.32 -17.53 8.08
CA ILE A 220 3.87 -17.37 6.70
C ILE A 220 2.46 -17.92 6.60
N ASN A 221 1.51 -17.11 6.13
CA ASN A 221 0.08 -17.42 6.08
C ASN A 221 -0.41 -18.19 7.33
N PRO A 222 -0.21 -17.64 8.55
CA PRO A 222 -0.56 -18.30 9.80
C PRO A 222 -2.08 -18.48 9.99
#